data_AF-A0A348ZY36-F1
#
_entry.id   AF-A0A348ZY36-F1
#
_cell.length_a   1.000
_cell.length_b   1.000
_cell.length_c   1.000
_cell.angle_alpha   90.00
_cell.angle_beta   90.00
_cell.angle_gamma   90.00
#
_symmetry.space_group_name_H-M   'P 1'
#
loop_
_entity.id
_entity.type
_entity.pdbx_description
1 polymer ?
#
loop_
_entity_poly.entity_id
_entity_poly.type
_entity_poly.pdbx_seq_one_letter_code
_entity_poly.pdbx_strand_id
1 'polypeptide(L)'
;MYEIDNLLMVMSINDVQQILGMGVSGIEIKLKDVYRAKEVQSELNRRLGPGYSVRTWMEMNRNLFSALKLEKIAMFIILVLIIFVASFNIISSLVMTVMEKKKDIAILKAMGARNSSIIRIFMAQGLTIGVAGAIAGSFLGWILCFIQQRWQLIKLPQDIYYISTMPMKIDLADILVIAAVTIVLCFLSTIYPSYKASHIDPVETLRYE
;
A
#
# COMPACT_ATOMS: atom_id res chain seq x y z
N MET A 1 -0.80 -4.78 33.70
CA MET A 1 -1.23 -3.50 34.32
C MET A 1 -0.95 -3.41 35.82
N TYR A 2 -0.53 -4.49 36.51
CA TYR A 2 -0.25 -4.46 37.96
C TYR A 2 1.20 -4.07 38.35
N GLU A 3 2.16 -4.09 37.42
CA GLU A 3 3.57 -3.78 37.76
C GLU A 3 3.97 -2.31 37.55
N ILE A 4 3.23 -1.54 36.73
CA ILE A 4 3.57 -0.12 36.47
C ILE A 4 3.06 0.80 37.58
N ASP A 5 1.91 0.47 38.21
CA ASP A 5 1.30 1.30 39.25
C ASP A 5 2.04 1.25 40.60
N ASN A 6 2.97 0.31 40.80
CA ASN A 6 3.75 0.23 42.05
C ASN A 6 5.05 1.06 42.03
N LEU A 7 5.41 1.69 40.91
CA LEU A 7 6.71 2.39 40.75
C LEU A 7 6.60 3.83 40.22
N LEU A 8 5.40 4.32 39.87
CA LEU A 8 5.21 5.66 39.35
C LEU A 8 4.58 6.57 40.40
N MET A 9 5.35 7.56 40.88
CA MET A 9 4.86 8.62 41.76
C MET A 9 4.98 9.97 41.04
N VAL A 10 3.89 10.72 40.97
CA VAL A 10 3.84 12.05 40.35
C VAL A 10 3.72 13.11 41.46
N MET A 11 4.64 14.06 41.48
CA MET A 11 4.69 15.15 42.47
C MET A 11 5.28 16.42 41.86
N SER A 12 5.21 17.54 42.59
CA SER A 12 5.77 18.82 42.13
C SER A 12 7.29 18.73 41.99
N ILE A 13 7.84 19.36 40.95
CA ILE A 13 9.28 19.31 40.66
C ILE A 13 10.12 19.87 41.82
N ASN A 14 9.63 20.89 42.52
CA ASN A 14 10.33 21.49 43.65
C ASN A 14 10.50 20.47 44.80
N ASP A 15 9.45 19.69 45.08
CA ASP A 15 9.46 18.68 46.14
C ASP A 15 10.41 17.53 45.78
N VAL A 16 10.38 17.07 44.52
CA VAL A 16 11.28 16.04 43.99
C VAL A 16 12.74 16.46 44.13
N GLN A 17 13.07 17.70 43.74
CA GLN A 17 14.43 18.21 43.79
C GLN A 17 14.95 18.32 45.22
N GLN A 18 14.10 18.70 46.18
CA GLN A 18 14.47 18.75 47.58
C GLN A 18 14.69 17.36 48.19
N ILE A 19 13.85 16.38 47.83
CA ILE A 19 13.95 14.99 48.33
C ILE A 19 15.15 14.27 47.73
N LEU A 20 15.37 14.38 46.42
CA LEU A 20 16.42 13.63 45.71
C LEU A 20 17.78 14.33 45.72
N GLY A 21 17.84 15.62 46.06
CA GLY A 21 19.08 16.40 46.02
C GLY A 21 19.69 16.51 44.62
N MET A 22 18.91 16.29 43.57
CA MET A 22 19.35 16.31 42.17
C MET A 22 18.63 17.40 41.37
N GLY A 23 19.31 17.91 40.34
CA GLY A 23 18.73 18.81 39.35
C GLY A 23 17.74 18.10 38.40
N VAL A 24 17.15 18.87 37.48
CA VAL A 24 16.22 18.34 36.48
C VAL A 24 16.96 17.45 35.48
N SER A 25 16.62 16.16 35.44
CA SER A 25 17.28 15.18 34.55
C SER A 25 16.82 15.27 33.09
N GLY A 26 15.63 15.81 32.83
CA GLY A 26 15.08 15.91 31.49
C GLY A 26 13.79 16.72 31.45
N ILE A 27 13.47 17.25 30.26
CA ILE A 27 12.25 17.98 29.99
C ILE A 27 11.52 17.27 28.85
N GLU A 28 10.26 16.91 29.09
CA GLU A 28 9.40 16.35 28.06
C GLU A 28 8.64 17.48 27.37
N ILE A 29 8.68 17.51 26.03
CA ILE A 29 8.01 18.52 25.22
C ILE A 29 6.91 17.83 24.43
N LYS A 30 5.66 18.14 24.75
CA LYS A 30 4.50 17.64 24.01
C LYS A 30 4.27 18.50 22.78
N LEU A 31 4.40 17.90 21.60
CA LEU A 31 4.11 18.55 20.32
C LEU A 31 2.61 18.47 20.00
N LYS A 32 2.08 19.53 19.37
CA LYS A 32 0.72 19.49 18.78
C LYS A 32 0.65 18.54 17.59
N ASP A 33 1.70 18.53 16.77
CA ASP A 33 1.88 17.60 15.66
C ASP A 33 3.06 16.67 15.94
N VAL A 34 2.73 15.39 16.11
CA VAL A 34 3.66 14.33 16.47
C VAL A 34 4.62 13.98 15.32
N TYR A 35 4.22 14.24 14.06
CA TYR A 35 5.04 13.95 12.88
C TYR A 35 6.19 14.94 12.68
N ARG A 36 6.08 16.13 13.26
CA ARG A 36 7.13 17.16 13.23
C ARG A 36 8.24 16.93 14.25
N ALA A 37 8.18 15.83 15.01
CA ALA A 37 9.16 15.54 16.06
C ALA A 37 10.61 15.55 15.56
N LYS A 38 10.88 15.09 14.34
CA LYS A 38 12.23 15.08 13.76
C LYS A 38 12.72 16.49 13.38
N GLU A 39 11.83 17.34 12.87
CA GLU A 39 12.13 18.75 12.57
C GLU A 39 12.40 19.54 13.85
N VAL A 40 11.58 19.34 14.88
CA VAL A 40 11.74 20.01 16.16
C VAL A 40 13.01 19.52 16.87
N GLN A 41 13.31 18.23 16.80
CA GLN A 41 14.55 17.67 17.32
C GLN A 41 15.78 18.31 16.66
N SER A 42 15.82 18.42 15.34
CA SER A 42 16.97 19.01 14.64
C SER A 42 17.14 20.49 15.00
N GLU A 43 16.05 21.23 15.11
CA GLU A 43 16.08 22.64 15.52
C GLU A 43 16.55 22.80 16.98
N LEU A 44 16.05 21.97 17.90
CA LEU A 44 16.45 22.01 19.31
C LEU A 44 17.91 21.59 19.51
N ASN A 45 18.37 20.54 18.82
CA ASN A 45 19.79 20.14 18.85
C ASN A 45 20.70 21.27 18.35
N ARG A 46 20.27 22.02 17.32
CA ARG A 46 21.03 23.17 16.81
C ARG A 46 21.09 24.33 17.82
N ARG A 47 20.02 24.58 18.58
CA ARG A 47 19.95 25.68 19.56
C ARG A 47 20.62 25.36 20.89
N LEU A 48 20.51 24.12 21.36
CA LEU A 48 21.00 23.69 22.69
C LEU A 48 22.48 23.28 22.66
N GLY A 49 23.02 22.95 21.49
CA GLY A 49 24.42 22.54 21.34
C GLY A 49 24.71 21.10 21.84
N PRO A 50 25.99 20.68 21.85
CA PRO A 50 26.39 19.28 22.06
C PRO A 50 26.24 18.77 23.50
N GLY A 51 25.92 19.64 24.48
CA GLY A 51 25.74 19.25 25.89
C GLY A 51 24.38 18.60 26.20
N TYR A 52 23.43 18.65 25.26
CA TYR A 52 22.08 18.12 25.43
C TYR A 52 21.75 17.08 24.35
N SER A 53 21.06 16.00 24.74
CA SER A 53 20.59 14.97 23.81
C SER A 53 19.07 15.05 23.68
N VAL A 54 18.57 15.62 22.58
CA VAL A 54 17.13 15.61 22.28
C VAL A 54 16.77 14.28 21.63
N ARG A 55 15.93 13.48 22.29
CA ARG A 55 15.42 12.21 21.77
C ARG A 55 13.95 12.35 21.42
N THR A 56 13.54 11.79 20.29
CA THR A 56 12.11 11.76 19.92
C THR A 56 11.43 10.50 20.47
N TRP A 57 10.12 10.57 20.63
CA TRP A 57 9.30 9.42 21.02
C TRP A 57 9.46 8.22 20.05
N MET A 58 9.72 8.48 18.76
CA MET A 58 10.02 7.43 17.75
C MET A 58 11.36 6.75 18.01
N GLU A 59 12.38 7.49 18.45
CA GLU A 59 13.70 6.94 18.79
C GLU A 59 13.66 6.16 20.10
N MET A 60 12.93 6.67 21.09
CA MET A 60 12.70 5.97 22.36
C MET A 60 11.98 4.63 22.14
N ASN A 61 11.15 4.53 21.10
CA ASN A 61 10.41 3.34 20.72
C ASN A 61 10.90 2.70 19.41
N ARG A 62 12.20 2.81 19.10
CA ARG A 62 12.78 2.40 17.80
C ARG A 62 12.44 0.97 17.40
N ASN A 63 12.42 0.02 18.36
CA ASN A 63 12.11 -1.38 18.07
C ASN A 63 10.67 -1.56 17.56
N LEU A 64 9.71 -0.91 18.20
CA LEU A 64 8.30 -0.91 17.78
C LEU A 64 8.15 -0.30 16.38
N PHE A 65 8.75 0.88 16.15
CA PHE A 65 8.67 1.55 14.84
C PHE A 65 9.36 0.77 13.72
N SER A 66 10.47 0.11 14.02
CA SER A 66 11.19 -0.73 13.06
C SER A 66 10.37 -1.97 12.70
N ALA A 67 9.73 -2.61 13.69
CA ALA A 67 8.83 -3.73 13.47
C ALA A 67 7.63 -3.34 12.59
N LEU A 68 6.95 -2.24 12.91
CA LEU A 68 5.83 -1.71 12.11
C LEU A 68 6.25 -1.36 10.67
N LYS A 69 7.45 -0.82 10.48
CA LYS A 69 7.99 -0.52 9.15
C LYS A 69 8.27 -1.80 8.37
N LEU A 70 8.86 -2.81 9.00
CA LEU A 70 9.15 -4.10 8.37
C LEU A 70 7.86 -4.81 7.95
N GLU A 71 6.84 -4.78 8.82
CA GLU A 71 5.51 -5.31 8.53
C GLU A 71 4.89 -4.63 7.30
N LYS A 72 4.89 -3.29 7.23
CA LYS A 72 4.40 -2.56 6.05
C LYS A 72 5.13 -2.96 4.76
N ILE A 73 6.45 -3.13 4.82
CA ILE A 73 7.25 -3.55 3.66
C ILE A 73 6.88 -4.98 3.25
N ALA A 74 6.72 -5.90 4.20
CA ALA A 74 6.31 -7.27 3.92
C ALA A 74 4.93 -7.33 3.25
N MET A 75 3.95 -6.57 3.77
CA MET A 75 2.61 -6.46 3.16
C MET A 75 2.67 -5.90 1.73
N PHE A 76 3.50 -4.88 1.50
CA PHE A 76 3.71 -4.32 0.16
C PHE A 76 4.25 -5.37 -0.82
N ILE A 77 5.25 -6.17 -0.42
CA ILE A 77 5.82 -7.23 -1.26
C ILE A 77 4.75 -8.29 -1.60
N ILE A 78 3.99 -8.75 -0.61
CA ILE A 78 2.92 -9.73 -0.81
C ILE A 78 1.88 -9.19 -1.79
N LEU A 79 1.46 -7.93 -1.63
CA LEU A 79 0.47 -7.29 -2.48
C LEU A 79 0.96 -7.19 -3.94
N VAL A 80 2.22 -6.78 -4.15
CA VAL A 80 2.82 -6.75 -5.49
C VAL A 80 2.85 -8.14 -6.12
N LEU A 81 3.20 -9.17 -5.35
CA LEU A 81 3.22 -10.56 -5.84
C LEU A 81 1.83 -11.04 -6.26
N ILE A 82 0.79 -10.74 -5.48
CA ILE A 82 -0.60 -11.08 -5.83
C ILE A 82 -1.01 -10.40 -7.13
N ILE A 83 -0.72 -9.11 -7.29
CA ILE A 83 -1.01 -8.38 -8.54
C ILE A 83 -0.24 -8.98 -9.71
N PHE A 84 1.02 -9.36 -9.50
CA PHE A 84 1.84 -9.99 -10.52
C PHE A 84 1.22 -11.33 -11.00
N VAL A 85 0.81 -12.19 -10.07
CA VAL A 85 0.11 -13.46 -10.39
C VAL A 85 -1.24 -13.21 -11.08
N ALA A 86 -2.00 -12.21 -10.63
CA ALA A 86 -3.25 -11.81 -11.27
C ALA A 86 -3.02 -11.31 -12.71
N SER A 87 -1.92 -10.60 -12.95
CA SER A 87 -1.57 -10.08 -14.27
C SER A 87 -1.32 -11.22 -15.27
N PHE A 88 -0.74 -12.36 -14.85
CA PHE A 88 -0.60 -13.54 -15.70
C PHE A 88 -1.95 -14.15 -16.09
N ASN A 89 -2.94 -14.12 -15.19
CA ASN A 89 -4.29 -14.57 -15.53
C ASN A 89 -4.91 -13.71 -16.63
N ILE A 90 -4.68 -12.40 -16.61
CA ILE A 90 -5.11 -11.49 -17.68
C ILE A 90 -4.43 -11.86 -19.00
N ILE A 91 -3.12 -12.14 -18.99
CA ILE A 91 -2.38 -12.59 -20.19
C ILE A 91 -3.02 -13.85 -20.75
N SER A 92 -3.18 -14.89 -19.94
CA SER A 92 -3.76 -16.17 -20.36
C SER A 92 -5.17 -16.00 -20.92
N SER A 93 -6.00 -15.19 -20.26
CA SER A 93 -7.36 -14.89 -20.73
C SER A 93 -7.36 -14.15 -22.07
N LEU A 94 -6.56 -13.10 -22.23
CA LEU A 94 -6.46 -12.36 -23.50
C LEU A 94 -5.91 -13.22 -24.63
N VAL A 95 -4.88 -14.03 -24.37
CA VAL A 95 -4.37 -14.98 -25.37
C VAL A 95 -5.46 -15.94 -25.80
N MET A 96 -6.24 -16.48 -24.86
CA MET A 96 -7.36 -17.36 -25.17
C MET A 96 -8.42 -16.64 -26.01
N THR A 97 -8.82 -15.42 -25.65
CA THR A 97 -9.76 -14.62 -26.43
C THR A 97 -9.25 -14.35 -27.85
N VAL A 98 -7.96 -14.04 -28.02
CA VAL A 98 -7.34 -13.83 -29.33
C VAL A 98 -7.42 -15.09 -30.19
N MET A 99 -7.20 -16.27 -29.59
CA MET A 99 -7.27 -17.55 -30.29
C MET A 99 -8.72 -17.89 -30.70
N GLU A 100 -9.70 -17.65 -29.83
CA GLU A 100 -11.12 -17.84 -30.15
C GLU A 100 -11.63 -16.87 -31.21
N LYS A 101 -11.10 -15.64 -31.22
CA LYS A 101 -11.48 -14.56 -32.16
C LYS A 101 -10.57 -14.45 -33.37
N LYS A 102 -9.73 -15.46 -33.64
CA LYS A 102 -8.75 -15.44 -34.73
C LYS A 102 -9.40 -15.19 -36.10
N LYS A 103 -10.57 -15.77 -36.36
CA LYS A 103 -11.35 -15.57 -37.60
C LYS A 103 -11.87 -14.15 -37.74
N ASP A 104 -12.45 -13.60 -36.68
CA ASP A 104 -12.96 -12.23 -36.67
C ASP A 104 -11.83 -11.22 -36.93
N ILE A 105 -10.64 -11.46 -36.36
CA ILE A 105 -9.43 -10.66 -36.62
C ILE A 105 -8.99 -10.78 -38.09
N ALA A 106 -8.99 -12.00 -38.65
CA ALA A 106 -8.64 -12.23 -40.05
C ALA A 106 -9.59 -11.49 -41.01
N ILE A 107 -10.90 -11.52 -40.74
CA ILE A 107 -11.92 -10.78 -41.51
C ILE A 107 -11.65 -9.27 -41.44
N LEU A 108 -11.42 -8.73 -40.24
CA LEU A 108 -11.11 -7.31 -40.06
C LEU A 108 -9.85 -6.91 -40.85
N LYS A 109 -8.80 -7.74 -40.82
CA LYS A 109 -7.57 -7.48 -41.58
C LYS A 109 -7.78 -7.59 -43.09
N ALA A 110 -8.60 -8.54 -43.55
CA ALA A 110 -8.99 -8.64 -44.96
C ALA A 110 -9.81 -7.43 -45.44
N MET A 111 -10.61 -6.83 -44.55
CA MET A 111 -11.31 -5.56 -44.78
C MET A 111 -10.41 -4.32 -44.70
N GLY A 112 -9.10 -4.48 -44.45
CA GLY A 112 -8.11 -3.39 -44.43
C GLY A 112 -7.76 -2.84 -43.05
N ALA A 113 -8.16 -3.51 -41.95
CA ALA A 113 -7.74 -3.10 -40.61
C ALA A 113 -6.21 -3.20 -40.44
N ARG A 114 -5.59 -2.12 -39.97
CA ARG A 114 -4.16 -2.07 -39.67
C ARG A 114 -3.85 -2.83 -38.38
N ASN A 115 -2.64 -3.38 -38.27
CA ASN A 115 -2.15 -4.04 -37.05
C ASN A 115 -2.32 -3.15 -35.81
N SER A 116 -2.07 -1.84 -35.92
CA SER A 116 -2.25 -0.88 -34.84
C SER A 116 -3.69 -0.81 -34.29
N SER A 117 -4.69 -1.01 -35.15
CA SER A 117 -6.10 -1.01 -34.73
C SER A 117 -6.42 -2.26 -33.90
N ILE A 118 -5.90 -3.41 -34.31
CA ILE A 118 -6.03 -4.67 -33.56
C ILE A 118 -5.35 -4.56 -32.19
N ILE A 119 -4.12 -4.02 -32.13
CA ILE A 119 -3.42 -3.81 -30.85
C ILE A 119 -4.25 -2.89 -29.93
N ARG A 120 -4.82 -1.80 -30.45
CA ARG A 120 -5.65 -0.87 -29.66
C ARG A 120 -6.89 -1.53 -29.07
N ILE A 121 -7.55 -2.42 -29.82
CA ILE A 121 -8.74 -3.15 -29.33
C ILE A 121 -8.38 -4.01 -28.11
N PHE A 122 -7.33 -4.82 -28.22
CA PHE A 122 -6.93 -5.72 -27.13
C PHE A 122 -6.31 -4.98 -25.94
N MET A 123 -5.56 -3.90 -26.17
CA MET A 123 -5.09 -3.01 -25.10
C MET A 123 -6.27 -2.34 -24.38
N ALA A 124 -7.28 -1.86 -25.11
CA ALA A 124 -8.46 -1.25 -24.51
C ALA A 124 -9.28 -2.26 -23.70
N GLN A 125 -9.42 -3.51 -24.19
CA GLN A 125 -10.07 -4.59 -23.46
C GLN A 125 -9.36 -4.87 -22.13
N GLY A 126 -8.03 -5.04 -22.18
CA GLY A 126 -7.23 -5.27 -20.99
C GLY A 126 -7.24 -4.12 -19.99
N LEU A 127 -7.15 -2.88 -20.49
CA LEU A 127 -7.26 -1.69 -19.65
C LEU A 127 -8.64 -1.58 -18.99
N THR A 128 -9.71 -1.91 -19.71
CA THR A 128 -11.08 -1.92 -19.16
C THR A 128 -11.21 -2.93 -18.02
N ILE A 129 -10.66 -4.14 -18.19
CA ILE A 129 -10.62 -5.16 -17.13
C ILE A 129 -9.82 -4.64 -15.93
N GLY A 130 -8.65 -4.05 -16.16
CA GLY A 130 -7.79 -3.50 -15.11
C GLY A 130 -8.46 -2.37 -14.32
N VAL A 131 -9.09 -1.41 -15.01
CA VAL A 131 -9.78 -0.27 -14.39
C VAL A 131 -11.03 -0.73 -13.63
N ALA A 132 -11.85 -1.59 -14.25
CA ALA A 132 -13.04 -2.14 -13.59
C ALA A 132 -12.66 -2.94 -12.34
N GLY A 133 -11.61 -3.77 -12.43
CA GLY A 133 -11.06 -4.51 -11.30
C GLY A 133 -10.54 -3.61 -10.18
N ALA A 134 -9.81 -2.53 -10.52
CA ALA A 134 -9.30 -1.58 -9.55
C ALA A 134 -10.43 -0.84 -8.81
N ILE A 135 -11.48 -0.42 -9.53
CA ILE A 135 -12.64 0.25 -8.94
C ILE A 135 -13.41 -0.72 -8.03
N ALA A 136 -13.75 -1.91 -8.56
CA ALA A 136 -14.49 -2.92 -7.80
C ALA A 136 -13.71 -3.38 -6.55
N GLY A 137 -12.39 -3.61 -6.70
CA GLY A 137 -11.50 -4.00 -5.61
C GLY A 137 -11.37 -2.91 -4.55
N SER A 138 -11.23 -1.64 -4.96
CA SER A 138 -11.17 -0.51 -4.02
C SER A 138 -12.48 -0.35 -3.25
N PHE A 139 -13.62 -0.52 -3.93
CA PHE A 139 -14.94 -0.45 -3.31
C PHE A 139 -15.17 -1.60 -2.33
N LEU A 140 -14.82 -2.83 -2.71
CA LEU A 140 -14.85 -3.99 -1.81
C LEU A 140 -13.93 -3.80 -0.59
N GLY A 141 -12.72 -3.31 -0.80
CA GLY A 141 -11.78 -2.99 0.28
C GLY A 141 -12.34 -1.97 1.26
N TRP A 142 -12.96 -0.90 0.73
CA TRP A 142 -13.62 0.10 1.56
C TRP A 142 -14.77 -0.47 2.38
N ILE A 143 -15.62 -1.31 1.79
CA ILE A 143 -16.69 -2.02 2.50
C ILE A 143 -16.11 -2.88 3.63
N LEU A 144 -15.07 -3.68 3.36
CA LEU A 144 -14.44 -4.53 4.36
C LEU A 144 -13.86 -3.69 5.52
N CYS A 145 -13.23 -2.55 5.21
CA CYS A 145 -12.76 -1.63 6.24
C CYS A 145 -13.89 -1.08 7.10
N PHE A 146 -15.01 -0.68 6.47
CA PHE A 146 -16.19 -0.17 7.17
C PHE A 146 -16.81 -1.21 8.11
N ILE A 147 -16.95 -2.45 7.63
CA ILE A 147 -17.46 -3.62 8.38
C ILE A 147 -16.59 -3.87 9.61
N GLN A 148 -15.27 -3.93 9.43
CA GLN A 148 -14.34 -4.17 10.53
C GLN A 148 -14.31 -3.00 11.53
N GLN A 149 -14.47 -1.76 11.09
CA GLN A 149 -14.58 -0.61 12.01
C GLN A 149 -15.89 -0.67 12.83
N ARG A 150 -16.99 -1.11 12.21
CA ARG A 150 -18.32 -1.16 12.84
C ARG A 150 -18.51 -2.33 13.79
N TRP A 151 -17.93 -3.50 13.48
CA TRP A 151 -18.13 -4.75 14.20
C TRP A 151 -16.88 -5.28 14.92
N GLN A 152 -15.70 -4.68 14.69
CA GLN A 152 -14.44 -5.03 15.36
C GLN A 152 -14.18 -6.55 15.42
N LEU A 153 -14.40 -7.24 14.30
CA LEU A 153 -14.32 -8.71 14.19
C LEU A 153 -12.92 -9.21 14.57
N ILE A 154 -11.89 -8.49 14.14
CA ILE A 154 -10.49 -8.75 14.54
C ILE A 154 -10.13 -7.86 15.74
N LYS A 155 -10.00 -8.46 16.91
CA LYS A 155 -9.49 -7.80 18.13
C LYS A 155 -8.01 -8.09 18.30
N LEU A 156 -7.23 -7.09 18.71
CA LEU A 156 -5.82 -7.30 19.05
C LEU A 156 -5.71 -7.85 20.49
N PRO A 157 -4.76 -8.76 20.77
CA PRO A 157 -4.45 -9.15 22.14
C PRO A 157 -4.00 -7.91 22.92
N GLN A 158 -4.81 -7.52 23.90
CA GLN A 158 -4.61 -6.29 24.71
C GLN A 158 -3.33 -6.34 25.56
N ASP A 159 -2.73 -7.52 25.71
CA ASP A 159 -1.52 -7.75 26.51
C ASP A 159 -0.25 -7.19 25.85
N ILE A 160 -0.26 -6.99 24.51
CA ILE A 160 0.92 -6.55 23.75
C ILE A 160 0.69 -5.15 23.13
N TYR A 161 -0.54 -4.90 22.67
CA TYR A 161 -0.91 -3.63 22.05
C TYR A 161 -1.85 -2.91 23.02
N TYR A 162 -1.34 -1.87 23.70
CA TYR A 162 -2.05 -1.01 24.67
C TYR A 162 -3.28 -0.26 24.08
N ILE A 163 -3.84 -0.72 22.96
CA ILE A 163 -4.98 -0.15 22.23
C ILE A 163 -5.96 -1.28 21.93
N SER A 164 -7.21 -1.14 22.39
CA SER A 164 -8.25 -2.19 22.28
C SER A 164 -8.69 -2.49 20.85
N THR A 165 -8.35 -1.64 19.88
CA THR A 165 -8.58 -1.86 18.44
C THR A 165 -7.57 -1.12 17.58
N MET A 166 -7.18 -1.71 16.45
CA MET A 166 -6.45 -0.97 15.42
C MET A 166 -7.42 -0.02 14.71
N PRO A 167 -7.27 1.31 14.84
CA PRO A 167 -8.03 2.23 14.02
C PRO A 167 -7.56 2.07 12.57
N MET A 168 -8.42 1.53 11.71
CA MET A 168 -8.13 1.49 10.27
C MET A 168 -8.24 2.89 9.68
N LYS A 169 -7.10 3.53 9.54
CA LYS A 169 -6.98 4.78 8.79
C LYS A 169 -6.74 4.43 7.33
N ILE A 170 -7.77 4.65 6.51
CA ILE A 170 -7.66 4.55 5.05
C ILE A 170 -6.91 5.80 4.57
N ASP A 171 -5.72 5.61 4.01
CA ASP A 171 -4.98 6.68 3.36
C ASP A 171 -5.30 6.68 1.86
N LEU A 172 -5.79 7.80 1.32
CA LEU A 172 -6.07 7.92 -0.11
C LEU A 172 -4.80 7.77 -0.94
N ALA A 173 -3.63 8.19 -0.44
CA ALA A 173 -2.39 8.06 -1.16
C ALA A 173 -2.04 6.58 -1.41
N ASP A 174 -2.23 5.72 -0.40
CA ASP A 174 -1.97 4.28 -0.53
C ASP A 174 -2.91 3.63 -1.56
N ILE A 175 -4.20 3.99 -1.56
CA ILE A 175 -5.17 3.50 -2.55
C ILE A 175 -4.77 3.94 -3.96
N LEU A 176 -4.41 5.21 -4.15
CA LEU A 176 -4.04 5.74 -5.46
C LEU A 176 -2.76 5.10 -6.00
N VAL A 177 -1.75 4.88 -5.14
CA VAL A 177 -0.52 4.20 -5.52
C VAL A 177 -0.80 2.76 -5.94
N ILE A 178 -1.60 2.02 -5.16
CA ILE A 178 -1.97 0.63 -5.49
C ILE A 178 -2.78 0.55 -6.78
N ALA A 179 -3.75 1.46 -6.98
CA ALA A 179 -4.54 1.54 -8.19
C ALA A 179 -3.65 1.84 -9.41
N ALA A 180 -2.73 2.81 -9.30
CA ALA A 180 -1.80 3.16 -10.37
C ALA A 180 -0.90 1.98 -10.74
N VAL A 181 -0.29 1.31 -9.75
CA VAL A 181 0.56 0.12 -9.97
C VAL A 181 -0.24 -1.00 -10.63
N THR A 182 -1.47 -1.23 -10.19
CA THR A 182 -2.35 -2.25 -10.78
C THR A 182 -2.65 -1.95 -12.25
N ILE A 183 -3.03 -0.72 -12.57
CA ILE A 183 -3.32 -0.30 -13.95
C ILE A 183 -2.07 -0.43 -14.83
N VAL A 184 -0.91 -0.03 -14.34
CA VAL A 184 0.37 -0.15 -15.07
C VAL A 184 0.71 -1.62 -15.34
N LEU A 185 0.59 -2.49 -14.34
CA LEU A 185 0.87 -3.92 -14.51
C LEU A 185 -0.14 -4.59 -15.46
N CYS A 186 -1.42 -4.29 -15.34
CA CYS A 186 -2.44 -4.74 -16.28
C CYS A 186 -2.12 -4.27 -17.71
N PHE A 187 -1.77 -3.00 -17.89
CA PHE A 187 -1.40 -2.46 -19.19
C PHE A 187 -0.18 -3.18 -19.78
N LEU A 188 0.90 -3.35 -19.01
CA LEU A 188 2.10 -4.07 -19.44
C LEU A 188 1.79 -5.51 -19.85
N SER A 189 0.97 -6.21 -19.08
CA SER A 189 0.53 -7.57 -19.38
C SER A 189 -0.25 -7.68 -20.70
N THR A 190 -0.94 -6.62 -21.11
CA THR A 190 -1.75 -6.63 -22.35
C THR A 190 -0.93 -6.43 -23.62
N ILE A 191 0.31 -5.92 -23.51
CA ILE A 191 1.15 -5.61 -24.67
C ILE A 191 1.48 -6.87 -25.47
N TYR A 192 1.92 -7.92 -24.78
CA TYR A 192 2.30 -9.20 -25.42
C TYR A 192 1.15 -9.85 -26.22
N PRO A 193 -0.04 -10.11 -25.64
CA PRO A 193 -1.15 -10.71 -26.38
C PRO A 193 -1.67 -9.81 -27.50
N SER A 194 -1.70 -8.48 -27.29
CA SER A 194 -2.13 -7.53 -28.32
C SER A 194 -1.21 -7.55 -29.54
N TYR A 195 0.10 -7.62 -29.31
CA TYR A 195 1.09 -7.76 -30.38
C TYR A 195 0.90 -9.07 -31.15
N LYS A 196 0.73 -10.18 -30.42
CA LYS A 196 0.49 -11.51 -31.01
C LYS A 196 -0.78 -11.53 -31.86
N ALA A 197 -1.87 -10.92 -31.40
CA ALA A 197 -3.13 -10.80 -32.14
C ALA A 197 -2.96 -10.04 -33.46
N SER A 198 -2.19 -8.95 -33.45
CA SER A 198 -1.99 -8.13 -34.64
C SER A 198 -1.19 -8.82 -35.75
N HIS A 199 -0.41 -9.86 -35.43
CA HIS A 199 0.41 -10.61 -36.38
C HIS A 199 -0.26 -11.88 -36.90
N ILE A 200 -1.56 -12.08 -36.66
CA ILE A 200 -2.32 -13.17 -37.28
C ILE A 200 -2.37 -12.97 -38.80
N ASP A 201 -1.98 -14.00 -39.57
CA ASP A 201 -2.09 -14.01 -41.03
C ASP A 201 -3.54 -14.30 -41.45
N PRO A 202 -4.20 -13.39 -42.19
CA PRO A 202 -5.56 -13.59 -42.65
C PRO A 202 -5.69 -14.78 -43.61
N VAL A 203 -4.69 -14.99 -44.47
CA VAL A 203 -4.73 -15.99 -45.54
C VAL A 203 -4.62 -17.39 -44.95
N GLU A 204 -3.69 -17.58 -44.03
CA GLU A 204 -3.54 -18.88 -43.35
C GLU A 204 -4.78 -19.21 -42.51
N THR A 205 -5.35 -18.22 -41.82
CA THR A 205 -6.51 -18.43 -40.94
C THR A 205 -7.79 -18.77 -41.73
N LEU A 206 -7.96 -18.21 -42.93
CA LEU A 206 -9.15 -18.44 -43.77
C LEU A 206 -9.02 -19.65 -44.70
N ARG A 207 -7.81 -20.24 -44.85
CA ARG A 207 -7.57 -21.38 -45.76
C ARG A 207 -7.66 -22.75 -45.08
N TYR A 208 -7.45 -22.81 -43.77
CA TYR A 208 -7.46 -24.07 -42.99
C TYR A 208 -8.81 -24.38 -42.34
N GLU A 209 -9.88 -23.70 -42.78
CA GLU A 209 -11.30 -24.05 -42.62
C GLU A 209 -12.04 -23.83 -43.95
#